data_AF-A0A3M6Q749-F1
#
_entry.id   AF-A0A3M6Q749-F1
#
_cell.length_a   1.000
_cell.length_b   1.000
_cell.length_c   1.000
_cell.angle_alpha   90.00
_cell.angle_beta   90.00
_cell.angle_gamma   90.00
#
_symmetry.space_group_name_H-M   'P 1'
#
loop_
_entity.id
_entity.type
_entity.pdbx_description
1 polymer ?
#
loop_
_entity_poly.entity_id
_entity_poly.type
_entity_poly.pdbx_seq_one_letter_code
_entity_poly.pdbx_strand_id
1 'polypeptide(L)'
;MSESPVAASPEEASPQNAPSHLESPALQPELAAKGKSARADVRPILQELAQKWPQLFGERPLPLKRGIFSDLAQTCPHIEVEALKQALGMHTRSTRYLQAIAAGQPRHDLQLHAVEDIAAEHVFHALTELYRRKLRRAERAAPAQQSAQQEQARQWLAKRLGLAMEHSALSVAEFVQAAHTRDAAIAALLQQVAEQQTQRGARDEAMLRAYEAGGVSLEDFAEMYGLSTREASAILTRARRLAAKQAPTATGADAAPASTAVSE
;
A
#
# COMPACT_ATOMS: atom_id res chain seq x y z
N MET A 1 18.73 60.63 -13.16
CA MET A 1 19.20 62.00 -12.90
C MET A 1 18.69 62.40 -11.52
N SER A 2 19.51 62.71 -10.52
CA SER A 2 20.96 62.53 -10.43
C SER A 2 21.43 62.44 -8.97
N GLU A 3 22.36 61.49 -8.73
CA GLU A 3 23.60 61.60 -7.95
C GLU A 3 23.65 62.32 -6.57
N SER A 4 23.95 61.52 -5.53
CA SER A 4 25.18 61.62 -4.68
C SER A 4 25.35 62.90 -3.80
N PRO A 5 26.48 63.12 -3.04
CA PRO A 5 27.66 62.28 -2.71
C PRO A 5 27.88 62.21 -1.15
N VAL A 6 29.02 61.94 -0.47
CA VAL A 6 30.43 61.55 -0.77
C VAL A 6 31.08 60.89 0.49
N ALA A 7 32.30 60.30 0.37
CA ALA A 7 33.31 60.00 1.43
C ALA A 7 33.06 58.89 2.50
N ALA A 8 34.08 58.20 3.03
CA ALA A 8 35.48 58.01 2.57
C ALA A 8 36.16 56.78 3.24
N SER A 9 37.23 56.28 2.60
CA SER A 9 38.21 55.26 3.05
C SER A 9 39.45 55.96 3.72
N PRO A 10 40.57 55.31 4.19
CA PRO A 10 41.09 53.98 3.82
C PRO A 10 41.92 53.14 4.84
N GLU A 11 42.41 52.00 4.33
CA GLU A 11 43.67 51.24 4.58
C GLU A 11 44.05 50.61 5.95
N GLU A 12 44.06 49.26 5.91
CA GLU A 12 45.13 48.29 6.27
C GLU A 12 45.97 48.37 7.58
N ALA A 13 46.06 47.23 8.29
CA ALA A 13 47.31 46.47 8.58
C ALA A 13 47.19 45.52 9.80
N SER A 14 47.66 44.28 9.59
CA SER A 14 47.88 43.18 10.58
C SER A 14 49.04 43.48 11.57
N PRO A 15 49.27 42.72 12.68
CA PRO A 15 49.04 41.26 12.80
C PRO A 15 48.57 40.69 14.16
N GLN A 16 48.37 39.37 14.16
CA GLN A 16 48.11 38.51 15.32
C GLN A 16 49.41 37.94 15.91
N ASN A 17 49.48 37.74 17.23
CA ASN A 17 50.07 36.52 17.81
C ASN A 17 49.53 36.25 19.24
N ALA A 18 49.64 35.01 19.70
CA ALA A 18 49.17 34.50 21.01
C ALA A 18 50.39 33.93 21.81
N PRO A 19 50.26 33.13 22.90
CA PRO A 19 49.09 32.77 23.74
C PRO A 19 49.39 32.83 25.27
N SER A 20 48.45 32.41 26.13
CA SER A 20 48.63 31.36 27.18
C SER A 20 47.59 31.39 28.32
N HIS A 21 47.38 30.23 28.94
CA HIS A 21 46.41 29.97 30.03
C HIS A 21 46.77 30.63 31.37
N LEU A 22 45.74 30.90 32.18
CA LEU A 22 45.64 30.38 33.55
C LEU A 22 44.22 29.86 33.81
N GLU A 23 44.09 28.78 34.60
CA GLU A 23 42.85 28.04 34.83
C GLU A 23 42.40 28.09 36.31
N SER A 24 41.15 27.64 36.54
CA SER A 24 40.54 27.17 37.81
C SER A 24 39.49 28.11 38.45
N PRO A 25 38.49 27.57 39.18
CA PRO A 25 37.88 26.23 39.01
C PRO A 25 36.33 26.20 39.12
N ALA A 26 35.78 25.04 38.73
CA ALA A 26 34.57 24.39 39.25
C ALA A 26 33.24 25.19 39.39
N LEU A 27 32.25 24.81 38.59
CA LEU A 27 30.90 24.47 39.05
C LEU A 27 30.17 23.61 38.00
N GLN A 28 29.74 22.41 38.37
CA GLN A 28 28.98 21.51 37.50
C GLN A 28 27.47 21.62 37.78
N PRO A 29 26.64 21.83 36.75
CA PRO A 29 25.22 21.47 36.79
C PRO A 29 24.98 20.16 36.02
N GLU A 30 25.24 19.02 36.68
CA GLU A 30 24.83 17.70 36.20
C GLU A 30 23.30 17.57 36.26
N LEU A 31 22.55 18.00 35.23
CA LEU A 31 21.12 17.64 35.10
C LEU A 31 20.53 17.70 33.67
N ALA A 32 21.32 17.46 32.63
CA ALA A 32 20.86 17.52 31.22
C ALA A 32 20.49 16.15 30.60
N ALA A 33 20.19 15.12 31.41
CA ALA A 33 20.06 13.73 30.96
C ALA A 33 18.71 13.04 31.27
N LYS A 34 17.62 13.80 31.43
CA LYS A 34 16.29 13.25 31.81
C LYS A 34 15.15 13.72 30.89
N GLY A 35 15.26 13.37 29.60
CA GLY A 35 14.31 13.80 28.54
C GLY A 35 13.98 12.75 27.47
N LYS A 36 14.52 11.53 27.55
CA LYS A 36 14.02 10.38 26.79
C LYS A 36 13.04 9.63 27.67
N SER A 37 11.74 9.84 27.46
CA SER A 37 10.76 8.92 28.02
C SER A 37 11.08 7.51 27.52
N ALA A 38 11.20 6.56 28.44
CA ALA A 38 11.40 5.18 28.08
C ALA A 38 10.11 4.69 27.39
N ARG A 39 10.08 4.73 26.05
CA ARG A 39 9.16 3.91 25.28
C ARG A 39 9.38 2.48 25.76
N ALA A 40 8.41 1.94 26.50
CA ALA A 40 8.47 0.57 26.98
C ALA A 40 8.87 -0.33 25.81
N ASP A 41 9.85 -1.23 26.01
CA ASP A 41 10.30 -2.02 24.88
C ASP A 41 9.14 -2.90 24.43
N VAL A 42 8.68 -2.66 23.21
CA VAL A 42 7.48 -3.25 22.63
C VAL A 42 7.80 -4.62 22.04
N ARG A 43 9.09 -4.94 21.87
CA ARG A 43 9.57 -6.17 21.21
C ARG A 43 9.23 -7.45 22.00
N PRO A 44 9.34 -7.52 23.34
CA PRO A 44 8.89 -8.67 24.12
C PRO A 44 7.39 -8.97 23.95
N ILE A 45 6.53 -7.94 23.94
CA ILE A 45 5.08 -8.10 23.70
C ILE A 45 4.83 -8.69 22.30
N LEU A 46 5.52 -8.17 21.28
CA LEU A 46 5.42 -8.73 19.92
C LEU A 46 6.00 -10.15 19.81
N GLN A 47 6.97 -10.52 20.63
CA GLN A 47 7.52 -11.87 20.70
C GLN A 47 6.53 -12.84 21.38
N GLU A 48 5.89 -12.45 22.48
CA GLU A 48 4.83 -13.22 23.14
C GLU A 48 3.65 -13.45 22.18
N LEU A 49 3.17 -12.38 21.51
CA LEU A 49 2.10 -12.48 20.52
C LEU A 49 2.49 -13.37 19.32
N ALA A 50 3.77 -13.38 18.90
CA ALA A 50 4.29 -14.26 17.85
C ALA A 50 4.46 -15.72 18.29
N GLN A 51 4.68 -15.98 19.58
CA GLN A 51 4.68 -17.34 20.14
C GLN A 51 3.26 -17.90 20.24
N LYS A 52 2.29 -17.08 20.70
CA LYS A 52 0.89 -17.48 20.90
C LYS A 52 0.09 -17.57 19.59
N TRP A 53 0.34 -16.65 18.66
CA TRP A 53 -0.34 -16.60 17.35
C TRP A 53 0.68 -16.43 16.20
N PRO A 54 1.47 -17.48 15.88
CA PRO A 54 2.54 -17.39 14.88
C PRO A 54 2.05 -17.07 13.46
N GLN A 55 0.81 -17.40 13.11
CA GLN A 55 0.24 -17.02 11.81
C GLN A 55 -0.20 -15.55 11.74
N LEU A 56 -0.46 -14.88 12.87
CA LEU A 56 -0.80 -13.45 12.91
C LEU A 56 0.43 -12.55 13.18
N PHE A 57 1.35 -12.99 14.04
CA PHE A 57 2.48 -12.18 14.50
C PHE A 57 3.87 -12.75 14.15
N GLY A 58 3.96 -13.98 13.64
CA GLY A 58 5.19 -14.59 13.10
C GLY A 58 5.52 -14.18 11.66
N GLU A 59 6.48 -14.87 11.02
CA GLU A 59 7.21 -14.38 9.83
C GLU A 59 6.39 -14.02 8.60
N ARG A 60 5.22 -14.62 8.41
CA ARG A 60 4.29 -14.32 7.31
C ARG A 60 2.93 -13.99 7.91
N PRO A 61 2.78 -12.79 8.49
CA PRO A 61 1.64 -12.43 9.31
C PRO A 61 0.40 -12.26 8.43
N LEU A 62 -0.69 -12.94 8.78
CA LEU A 62 -1.98 -12.74 8.12
C LEU A 62 -2.55 -11.34 8.47
N PRO A 63 -3.33 -10.73 7.57
CA PRO A 63 -4.05 -9.50 7.86
C PRO A 63 -4.97 -9.63 9.07
N LEU A 64 -4.99 -8.65 9.98
CA LEU A 64 -5.80 -8.73 11.21
C LEU A 64 -7.24 -8.26 10.99
N LYS A 65 -8.19 -8.93 11.64
CA LYS A 65 -9.60 -8.52 11.84
C LYS A 65 -9.69 -7.09 12.39
N ARG A 66 -10.71 -6.32 11.98
CA ARG A 66 -11.02 -5.02 12.58
C ARG A 66 -11.46 -5.18 14.03
N GLY A 67 -10.85 -4.41 14.94
CA GLY A 67 -11.14 -4.51 16.38
C GLY A 67 -10.35 -5.58 17.14
N ILE A 68 -9.40 -6.30 16.49
CA ILE A 68 -8.54 -7.34 17.10
C ILE A 68 -7.88 -6.94 18.44
N PHE A 69 -7.68 -5.64 18.68
CA PHE A 69 -7.21 -5.11 19.96
C PHE A 69 -8.10 -5.52 21.15
N SER A 70 -9.43 -5.53 20.99
CA SER A 70 -10.35 -5.95 22.06
C SER A 70 -10.22 -7.44 22.34
N ASP A 71 -10.22 -8.26 21.28
CA ASP A 71 -10.02 -9.72 21.38
C ASP A 71 -8.70 -10.05 22.09
N LEU A 72 -7.61 -9.32 21.76
CA LEU A 72 -6.30 -9.46 22.40
C LEU A 72 -6.27 -8.99 23.85
N ALA A 73 -6.87 -7.84 24.16
CA ALA A 73 -6.92 -7.32 25.53
C ALA A 73 -7.71 -8.25 26.48
N GLN A 74 -8.78 -8.89 25.98
CA GLN A 74 -9.50 -9.93 26.71
C GLN A 74 -8.68 -11.21 26.89
N THR A 75 -7.90 -11.61 25.88
CA THR A 75 -7.15 -12.88 25.88
C THR A 75 -5.75 -12.79 26.49
N CYS A 76 -5.25 -11.59 26.76
CA CYS A 76 -3.97 -11.29 27.41
C CYS A 76 -4.10 -10.10 28.41
N PRO A 77 -4.90 -10.22 29.49
CA PRO A 77 -5.18 -9.12 30.42
C PRO A 77 -3.98 -8.71 31.29
N HIS A 78 -2.88 -9.47 31.24
CA HIS A 78 -1.60 -9.16 31.88
C HIS A 78 -0.76 -8.14 31.10
N ILE A 79 -1.13 -7.84 29.85
CA ILE A 79 -0.42 -6.87 28.99
C ILE A 79 -1.06 -5.49 29.17
N GLU A 80 -0.23 -4.50 29.50
CA GLU A 80 -0.67 -3.11 29.66
C GLU A 80 -1.26 -2.54 28.33
N VAL A 81 -2.35 -1.79 28.44
CA VAL A 81 -3.20 -1.34 27.33
C VAL A 81 -2.46 -0.45 26.33
N GLU A 82 -1.70 0.55 26.78
CA GLU A 82 -0.92 1.43 25.91
C GLU A 82 0.29 0.72 25.31
N ALA A 83 0.90 -0.23 26.02
CA ALA A 83 1.95 -1.09 25.49
C ALA A 83 1.42 -2.03 24.39
N LEU A 84 0.22 -2.61 24.55
CA LEU A 84 -0.45 -3.40 23.52
C LEU A 84 -0.84 -2.55 22.30
N LYS A 85 -1.36 -1.33 22.50
CA LYS A 85 -1.61 -0.37 21.40
C LYS A 85 -0.32 -0.04 20.64
N GLN A 86 0.79 0.19 21.35
CA GLN A 86 2.09 0.42 20.74
C GLN A 86 2.61 -0.83 19.98
N ALA A 87 2.35 -2.04 20.47
CA ALA A 87 2.69 -3.29 19.78
C ALA A 87 1.96 -3.42 18.46
N LEU A 88 0.62 -3.29 18.45
CA LEU A 88 -0.16 -3.32 17.22
C LEU A 88 0.23 -2.18 16.26
N GLY A 89 0.52 -0.98 16.78
CA GLY A 89 1.02 0.15 15.99
C GLY A 89 2.39 -0.10 15.35
N MET A 90 3.29 -0.82 16.02
CA MET A 90 4.58 -1.23 15.45
C MET A 90 4.41 -2.36 14.42
N HIS A 91 3.61 -3.38 14.73
CA HIS A 91 3.36 -4.53 13.87
C HIS A 91 2.70 -4.13 12.55
N THR A 92 1.60 -3.38 12.61
CA THR A 92 0.81 -2.99 11.42
C THR A 92 1.57 -2.05 10.48
N ARG A 93 2.58 -1.32 10.98
CA ARG A 93 3.46 -0.46 10.17
C ARG A 93 4.72 -1.19 9.66
N SER A 94 4.92 -2.46 10.04
CA SER A 94 6.04 -3.26 9.57
C SER A 94 5.95 -3.56 8.07
N THR A 95 7.09 -3.68 7.40
CA THR A 95 7.14 -4.02 5.96
C THR A 95 6.50 -5.37 5.69
N ARG A 96 6.65 -6.30 6.63
CA ARG A 96 6.15 -7.68 6.61
C ARG A 96 4.62 -7.75 6.64
N TYR A 97 3.98 -6.92 7.47
CA TYR A 97 2.52 -6.80 7.51
C TYR A 97 1.97 -6.10 6.25
N LEU A 98 2.60 -5.02 5.80
CA LEU A 98 2.20 -4.35 4.54
C LEU A 98 2.31 -5.29 3.33
N GLN A 99 3.25 -6.24 3.33
CA GLN A 99 3.35 -7.27 2.28
C GLN A 99 2.15 -8.23 2.28
N ALA A 100 1.57 -8.53 3.44
CA ALA A 100 0.36 -9.35 3.54
C ALA A 100 -0.90 -8.58 3.10
N ILE A 101 -1.04 -7.32 3.52
CA ILE A 101 -2.11 -6.43 3.02
C ILE A 101 -2.02 -6.28 1.49
N ALA A 102 -0.81 -6.06 0.96
CA ALA A 102 -0.54 -5.97 -0.47
C ALA A 102 -0.66 -7.31 -1.24
N ALA A 103 -0.90 -8.42 -0.54
CA ALA A 103 -1.24 -9.71 -1.17
C ALA A 103 -2.75 -9.92 -1.34
N GLY A 104 -3.59 -9.08 -0.73
CA GLY A 104 -5.06 -9.14 -0.86
C GLY A 104 -5.71 -10.35 -0.17
N GLN A 105 -5.04 -10.98 0.78
CA GLN A 105 -5.63 -12.06 1.60
C GLN A 105 -6.69 -11.47 2.55
N PRO A 106 -7.74 -12.22 2.93
CA PRO A 106 -8.73 -11.73 3.89
C PRO A 106 -8.13 -11.47 5.28
N ARG A 107 -8.88 -10.75 6.10
CA ARG A 107 -8.59 -10.50 7.51
C ARG A 107 -8.97 -11.68 8.38
N HIS A 108 -8.13 -12.00 9.35
CA HIS A 108 -8.27 -13.16 10.22
C HIS A 108 -8.47 -12.78 11.69
N ASP A 109 -9.27 -13.57 12.42
CA ASP A 109 -9.42 -13.49 13.87
C ASP A 109 -8.29 -14.24 14.62
N LEU A 110 -8.39 -14.30 15.96
CA LEU A 110 -7.40 -15.02 16.81
C LEU A 110 -7.46 -16.55 16.67
N GLN A 111 -8.50 -17.06 16.02
CA GLN A 111 -8.78 -18.46 15.74
C GLN A 111 -8.37 -18.85 14.31
N LEU A 112 -7.92 -17.87 13.51
CA LEU A 112 -7.49 -17.98 12.11
C LEU A 112 -8.62 -18.26 11.11
N HIS A 113 -9.86 -17.87 11.43
CA HIS A 113 -10.95 -17.81 10.45
C HIS A 113 -10.82 -16.53 9.61
N ALA A 114 -11.12 -16.62 8.31
CA ALA A 114 -11.30 -15.44 7.46
C ALA A 114 -12.63 -14.74 7.77
N VAL A 115 -12.60 -13.44 8.05
CA VAL A 115 -13.75 -12.65 8.54
C VAL A 115 -14.22 -11.57 7.55
N GLU A 116 -13.28 -10.92 6.87
CA GLU A 116 -13.55 -9.70 6.08
C GLU A 116 -12.48 -9.54 5.00
N ASP A 117 -12.86 -9.33 3.74
CA ASP A 117 -11.91 -9.07 2.66
C ASP A 117 -11.21 -7.70 2.80
N ILE A 118 -10.01 -7.57 2.23
CA ILE A 118 -9.29 -6.29 2.24
C ILE A 118 -9.83 -5.39 1.12
N ALA A 119 -10.49 -4.30 1.51
CA ALA A 119 -10.89 -3.22 0.64
C ALA A 119 -9.71 -2.71 -0.24
N ALA A 120 -9.98 -2.42 -1.51
CA ALA A 120 -8.97 -2.03 -2.51
C ALA A 120 -8.08 -0.85 -2.05
N GLU A 121 -8.67 0.13 -1.34
CA GLU A 121 -7.98 1.27 -0.73
C GLU A 121 -6.78 0.84 0.13
N HIS A 122 -6.96 -0.21 0.94
CA HIS A 122 -5.93 -0.71 1.86
C HIS A 122 -4.82 -1.46 1.12
N VAL A 123 -5.18 -2.26 0.11
CA VAL A 123 -4.20 -2.92 -0.79
C VAL A 123 -3.35 -1.86 -1.49
N PHE A 124 -4.00 -0.83 -2.05
CA PHE A 124 -3.35 0.29 -2.71
C PHE A 124 -2.45 1.11 -1.76
N HIS A 125 -2.93 1.40 -0.54
CA HIS A 125 -2.13 2.09 0.48
C HIS A 125 -0.88 1.29 0.87
N ALA A 126 -1.02 -0.02 1.08
CA ALA A 126 0.11 -0.89 1.42
C ALA A 126 1.12 -1.00 0.27
N LEU A 127 0.66 -1.12 -0.98
CA LEU A 127 1.52 -1.07 -2.17
C LEU A 127 2.26 0.27 -2.31
N THR A 128 1.56 1.38 -2.07
CA THR A 128 2.12 2.74 -2.06
C THR A 128 3.21 2.90 -1.00
N GLU A 129 2.98 2.44 0.24
CA GLU A 129 3.99 2.52 1.30
C GLU A 129 5.18 1.57 1.09
N LEU A 130 4.96 0.41 0.46
CA LEU A 130 6.05 -0.47 0.04
C LEU A 130 6.87 0.13 -1.11
N TYR A 131 6.23 0.82 -2.06
CA TYR A 131 6.90 1.57 -3.12
C TYR A 131 7.74 2.73 -2.56
N ARG A 132 7.18 3.53 -1.65
CA ARG A 132 7.90 4.61 -0.95
C ARG A 132 9.10 4.08 -0.13
N ARG A 133 9.02 2.87 0.42
CA ARG A 133 10.17 2.17 1.07
C ARG A 133 11.23 1.69 0.06
N LYS A 134 10.85 1.43 -1.19
CA LYS A 134 11.79 1.09 -2.28
C LYS A 134 12.50 2.34 -2.84
N LEU A 135 11.77 3.45 -3.05
CA LEU A 135 12.37 4.73 -3.45
C LEU A 135 13.42 5.19 -2.43
N ARG A 136 13.08 5.21 -1.14
CA ARG A 136 14.02 5.49 -0.03
C ARG A 136 15.20 4.52 0.12
N ARG A 137 15.23 3.41 -0.64
CA ARG A 137 16.40 2.53 -0.78
C ARG A 137 17.23 2.90 -2.01
N ALA A 138 16.58 3.17 -3.14
CA ALA A 138 17.22 3.64 -4.36
C ALA A 138 17.94 4.98 -4.15
N GLU A 139 17.33 5.91 -3.40
CA GLU A 139 17.92 7.19 -2.93
C GLU A 139 19.18 7.02 -2.07
N ARG A 140 19.43 5.81 -1.55
CA ARG A 140 20.60 5.47 -0.73
C ARG A 140 21.59 4.54 -1.45
N ALA A 141 21.32 4.20 -2.71
CA ALA A 141 22.22 3.44 -3.55
C ALA A 141 23.35 4.33 -4.10
N ALA A 142 24.36 3.72 -4.72
CA ALA A 142 25.35 4.47 -5.50
C ALA A 142 24.64 5.22 -6.66
N PRO A 143 25.03 6.46 -7.01
CA PRO A 143 24.35 7.25 -8.04
C PRO A 143 24.17 6.53 -9.38
N ALA A 144 25.18 5.76 -9.81
CA ALA A 144 25.14 4.94 -11.03
C ALA A 144 24.06 3.83 -11.04
N GLN A 145 23.48 3.49 -9.87
CA GLN A 145 22.42 2.50 -9.72
C GLN A 145 21.07 3.11 -9.31
N GLN A 146 21.03 4.39 -8.92
CA GLN A 146 19.84 5.03 -8.37
C GLN A 146 18.66 5.03 -9.35
N SER A 147 18.90 5.43 -10.60
CA SER A 147 17.88 5.44 -11.66
C SER A 147 17.34 4.04 -11.95
N ALA A 148 18.22 3.04 -12.08
CA ALA A 148 17.83 1.65 -12.30
C ALA A 148 16.99 1.08 -11.15
N GLN A 149 17.33 1.40 -9.89
CA GLN A 149 16.54 0.97 -8.72
C GLN A 149 15.21 1.73 -8.59
N GLN A 150 15.14 3.01 -8.97
CA GLN A 150 13.90 3.78 -9.03
C GLN A 150 12.94 3.20 -10.09
N GLU A 151 13.44 2.91 -11.30
CA GLU A 151 12.64 2.33 -12.37
C GLU A 151 12.21 0.88 -12.03
N GLN A 152 13.09 0.06 -11.43
CA GLN A 152 12.70 -1.26 -10.91
C GLN A 152 11.61 -1.15 -9.82
N ALA A 153 11.63 -0.09 -8.99
CA ALA A 153 10.57 0.17 -8.01
C ALA A 153 9.25 0.57 -8.69
N ARG A 154 9.29 1.39 -9.75
CA ARG A 154 8.13 1.80 -10.54
C ARG A 154 7.49 0.60 -11.24
N GLN A 155 8.27 -0.22 -11.93
CA GLN A 155 7.81 -1.45 -12.59
C GLN A 155 7.23 -2.45 -11.59
N TRP A 156 7.85 -2.58 -10.41
CA TRP A 156 7.30 -3.40 -9.32
C TRP A 156 5.92 -2.91 -8.86
N LEU A 157 5.73 -1.58 -8.71
CA LEU A 157 4.43 -1.03 -8.33
C LEU A 157 3.40 -1.24 -9.45
N ALA A 158 3.73 -0.91 -10.70
CA ALA A 158 2.84 -1.08 -11.85
C ALA A 158 2.33 -2.52 -11.99
N LYS A 159 3.23 -3.51 -11.94
CA LYS A 159 2.88 -4.94 -11.97
C LYS A 159 2.01 -5.36 -10.79
N ARG A 160 2.19 -4.75 -9.62
CA ARG A 160 1.37 -5.06 -8.43
C ARG A 160 -0.01 -4.40 -8.46
N LEU A 161 -0.14 -3.19 -9.02
CA LEU A 161 -1.44 -2.55 -9.24
C LEU A 161 -2.28 -3.35 -10.23
N GLY A 162 -1.70 -3.81 -11.35
CA GLY A 162 -2.41 -4.63 -12.34
C GLY A 162 -2.93 -5.95 -11.75
N LEU A 163 -2.12 -6.64 -10.94
CA LEU A 163 -2.53 -7.85 -10.21
C LEU A 163 -3.60 -7.56 -9.14
N ALA A 164 -3.52 -6.42 -8.44
CA ALA A 164 -4.52 -6.03 -7.46
C ALA A 164 -5.89 -5.77 -8.12
N MET A 165 -5.91 -5.08 -9.27
CA MET A 165 -7.12 -4.90 -10.08
C MET A 165 -7.70 -6.24 -10.57
N GLU A 166 -6.87 -7.14 -11.11
CA GLU A 166 -7.33 -8.46 -11.61
C GLU A 166 -7.97 -9.32 -10.52
N HIS A 167 -7.40 -9.32 -9.32
CA HIS A 167 -7.86 -10.12 -8.17
C HIS A 167 -9.00 -9.45 -7.38
N SER A 168 -9.11 -8.13 -7.38
CA SER A 168 -10.23 -7.43 -6.71
C SER A 168 -11.58 -7.79 -7.32
N ALA A 169 -12.66 -7.76 -6.54
CA ALA A 169 -14.02 -7.94 -7.07
C ALA A 169 -14.48 -6.80 -8.00
N LEU A 170 -13.87 -5.63 -7.87
CA LEU A 170 -14.23 -4.38 -8.55
C LEU A 170 -13.92 -4.39 -10.06
N SER A 171 -14.59 -3.51 -10.79
CA SER A 171 -14.11 -3.04 -12.10
C SER A 171 -12.86 -2.16 -11.96
N VAL A 172 -12.16 -1.92 -13.08
CA VAL A 172 -10.97 -1.07 -13.12
C VAL A 172 -11.28 0.37 -12.71
N ALA A 173 -12.46 0.90 -13.09
CA ALA A 173 -12.86 2.27 -12.77
C ALA A 173 -13.14 2.46 -11.26
N GLU A 174 -13.91 1.54 -10.66
CA GLU A 174 -14.18 1.54 -9.22
C GLU A 174 -12.90 1.35 -8.40
N PHE A 175 -11.98 0.50 -8.86
CA PHE A 175 -10.68 0.33 -8.23
C PHE A 175 -9.90 1.65 -8.22
N VAL A 176 -9.86 2.39 -9.33
CA VAL A 176 -9.19 3.71 -9.41
C VAL A 176 -9.87 4.75 -8.52
N GLN A 177 -11.21 4.76 -8.45
CA GLN A 177 -11.96 5.66 -7.58
C GLN A 177 -11.65 5.42 -6.10
N ALA A 178 -11.58 4.15 -5.67
CA ALA A 178 -11.16 3.77 -4.32
C ALA A 178 -9.66 4.04 -4.06
N ALA A 179 -8.80 3.77 -5.04
CA ALA A 179 -7.35 3.94 -4.97
C ALA A 179 -6.87 5.41 -5.15
N HIS A 180 -7.65 6.39 -4.68
CA HIS A 180 -7.31 7.80 -4.84
C HIS A 180 -6.03 8.19 -4.06
N THR A 181 -5.21 9.06 -4.64
CA THR A 181 -4.01 9.63 -3.99
C THR A 181 -3.75 11.06 -4.42
N ARG A 182 -3.15 11.84 -3.51
CA ARG A 182 -2.63 13.21 -3.78
C ARG A 182 -1.23 13.21 -4.37
N ASP A 183 -0.60 12.04 -4.46
CA ASP A 183 0.76 11.83 -4.96
C ASP A 183 0.73 11.70 -6.49
N ALA A 184 1.00 12.80 -7.20
CA ALA A 184 0.79 12.91 -8.65
C ALA A 184 1.54 11.85 -9.47
N ALA A 185 2.74 11.45 -9.03
CA ALA A 185 3.51 10.40 -9.71
C ALA A 185 2.87 9.01 -9.55
N ILE A 186 2.28 8.72 -8.38
CA ILE A 186 1.55 7.48 -8.14
C ILE A 186 0.17 7.50 -8.82
N ALA A 187 -0.51 8.65 -8.83
CA ALA A 187 -1.78 8.82 -9.56
C ALA A 187 -1.61 8.60 -11.07
N ALA A 188 -0.58 9.18 -11.67
CA ALA A 188 -0.27 8.98 -13.09
C ALA A 188 0.06 7.50 -13.40
N LEU A 189 0.80 6.81 -12.51
CA LEU A 189 1.09 5.38 -12.68
C LEU A 189 -0.15 4.49 -12.51
N LEU A 190 -1.02 4.83 -11.56
CA LEU A 190 -2.30 4.14 -11.36
C LEU A 190 -3.19 4.27 -12.62
N GLN A 191 -3.30 5.48 -13.17
CA GLN A 191 -4.06 5.74 -14.40
C GLN A 191 -3.46 5.00 -15.60
N GLN A 192 -2.12 5.02 -15.75
CA GLN A 192 -1.41 4.28 -16.80
C GLN A 192 -1.71 2.78 -16.77
N VAL A 193 -1.73 2.17 -15.57
CA VAL A 193 -2.04 0.74 -15.40
C VAL A 193 -3.53 0.46 -15.63
N ALA A 194 -4.41 1.35 -15.16
CA ALA A 194 -5.85 1.25 -15.37
C ALA A 194 -6.22 1.29 -16.86
N GLU A 195 -5.61 2.21 -17.62
CA GLU A 195 -5.80 2.28 -19.06
C GLU A 195 -5.32 1.01 -19.77
N GLN A 196 -4.11 0.53 -19.47
CA GLN A 196 -3.59 -0.73 -20.04
C GLN A 196 -4.51 -1.93 -19.77
N GLN A 197 -5.05 -2.05 -18.55
CA GLN A 197 -5.98 -3.14 -18.20
C GLN A 197 -7.36 -2.96 -18.86
N THR A 198 -7.79 -1.72 -19.11
CA THR A 198 -9.04 -1.40 -19.81
C THR A 198 -8.93 -1.70 -21.31
N GLN A 199 -7.86 -1.26 -21.98
CA GLN A 199 -7.55 -1.58 -23.37
C GLN A 199 -7.45 -3.10 -23.58
N ARG A 200 -6.76 -3.81 -22.67
CA ARG A 200 -6.66 -5.27 -22.68
C ARG A 200 -8.02 -5.95 -22.50
N GLY A 201 -8.83 -5.49 -21.54
CA GLY A 201 -10.18 -5.98 -21.32
C GLY A 201 -11.07 -5.83 -22.55
N ALA A 202 -11.11 -4.65 -23.16
CA ALA A 202 -11.89 -4.38 -24.38
C ALA A 202 -11.43 -5.23 -25.58
N ARG A 203 -10.12 -5.46 -25.74
CA ARG A 203 -9.57 -6.36 -26.77
C ARG A 203 -9.98 -7.81 -26.53
N ASP A 204 -9.88 -8.29 -25.29
CA ASP A 204 -10.26 -9.64 -24.91
C ASP A 204 -11.78 -9.86 -25.05
N GLU A 205 -12.60 -8.85 -24.77
CA GLU A 205 -14.04 -8.84 -25.00
C GLU A 205 -14.40 -8.85 -26.50
N ALA A 206 -13.70 -8.06 -27.32
CA ALA A 206 -13.89 -8.09 -28.77
C ALA A 206 -13.56 -9.48 -29.37
N MET A 207 -12.50 -10.14 -28.87
CA MET A 207 -12.17 -11.52 -29.20
C MET A 207 -13.25 -12.51 -28.74
N LEU A 208 -13.87 -12.30 -27.57
CA LEU A 208 -14.99 -13.11 -27.10
C LEU A 208 -16.21 -12.99 -28.00
N ARG A 209 -16.63 -11.76 -28.35
CA ARG A 209 -17.77 -11.56 -29.26
C ARG A 209 -17.50 -12.12 -30.66
N ALA A 210 -16.26 -12.05 -31.15
CA ALA A 210 -15.86 -12.64 -32.42
C ALA A 210 -15.94 -14.19 -32.40
N TYR A 211 -15.49 -14.83 -31.31
CA TYR A 211 -15.63 -16.28 -31.11
C TYR A 211 -17.10 -16.71 -31.08
N GLU A 212 -17.91 -16.03 -30.28
CA GLU A 212 -19.31 -16.37 -30.04
C GLU A 212 -20.21 -16.07 -31.25
N ALA A 213 -19.85 -15.09 -32.09
CA ALA A 213 -20.51 -14.85 -33.38
C ALA A 213 -20.03 -15.77 -34.51
N GLY A 214 -18.79 -16.26 -34.45
CA GLY A 214 -18.20 -17.11 -35.49
C GLY A 214 -18.64 -18.59 -35.42
N GLY A 215 -18.94 -19.10 -34.24
CA GLY A 215 -19.41 -20.49 -34.04
C GLY A 215 -18.39 -21.59 -34.38
N VAL A 216 -17.13 -21.22 -34.58
CA VAL A 216 -16.00 -22.10 -34.92
C VAL A 216 -15.44 -22.84 -33.70
N SER A 217 -14.56 -23.83 -33.90
CA SER A 217 -13.86 -24.47 -32.79
C SER A 217 -12.86 -23.52 -32.12
N LEU A 218 -12.38 -23.89 -30.93
CA LEU A 218 -11.34 -23.14 -30.22
C LEU A 218 -10.00 -23.20 -30.99
N GLU A 219 -9.76 -24.31 -31.67
CA GLU A 219 -8.60 -24.59 -32.51
C GLU A 219 -8.59 -23.68 -33.74
N ASP A 220 -9.67 -23.66 -34.53
CA ASP A 220 -9.80 -22.80 -35.72
C ASP A 220 -9.71 -21.31 -35.35
N PHE A 221 -10.34 -20.92 -34.23
CA PHE A 221 -10.28 -19.55 -33.73
C PHE A 221 -8.87 -19.14 -33.29
N ALA A 222 -8.12 -20.05 -32.66
CA ALA A 222 -6.75 -19.80 -32.27
C ALA A 222 -5.86 -19.62 -33.51
N GLU A 223 -5.99 -20.49 -34.52
CA GLU A 223 -5.26 -20.37 -35.79
C GLU A 223 -5.60 -19.06 -36.52
N MET A 224 -6.88 -18.70 -36.63
CA MET A 224 -7.35 -17.47 -37.30
C MET A 224 -6.75 -16.18 -36.72
N TYR A 225 -6.38 -16.16 -35.44
CA TYR A 225 -5.74 -15.02 -34.77
C TYR A 225 -4.24 -15.21 -34.49
N GLY A 226 -3.62 -16.30 -34.96
CA GLY A 226 -2.20 -16.60 -34.73
C GLY A 226 -1.84 -16.86 -33.25
N LEU A 227 -2.79 -17.41 -32.48
CA LEU A 227 -2.66 -17.71 -31.06
C LEU A 227 -2.47 -19.22 -30.83
N SER A 228 -1.91 -19.62 -29.69
CA SER A 228 -2.11 -21.00 -29.23
C SER A 228 -3.51 -21.20 -28.66
N THR A 229 -4.05 -22.42 -28.75
CA THR A 229 -5.35 -22.82 -28.13
C THR A 229 -5.42 -22.47 -26.64
N ARG A 230 -4.28 -22.60 -25.93
CA ARG A 230 -4.14 -22.21 -24.52
C ARG A 230 -4.29 -20.70 -24.30
N GLU A 231 -3.74 -19.88 -25.18
CA GLU A 231 -3.84 -18.41 -25.10
C GLU A 231 -5.25 -17.93 -25.47
N ALA A 232 -5.84 -18.48 -26.53
CA ALA A 232 -7.23 -18.23 -26.90
C ALA A 232 -8.16 -18.59 -25.72
N SER A 233 -8.02 -19.79 -25.14
CA SER A 233 -8.77 -20.21 -23.95
C SER A 233 -8.60 -19.26 -22.76
N ALA A 234 -7.36 -18.82 -22.49
CA ALA A 234 -7.06 -17.88 -21.41
C ALA A 234 -7.57 -16.44 -21.66
N ILE A 235 -7.71 -16.03 -22.92
CA ILE A 235 -8.34 -14.76 -23.33
C ILE A 235 -9.86 -14.86 -23.13
N LEU A 236 -10.52 -15.85 -23.73
CA LEU A 236 -11.97 -16.04 -23.67
C LEU A 236 -12.45 -16.24 -22.21
N THR A 237 -11.73 -17.01 -21.41
CA THR A 237 -12.02 -17.20 -19.98
C THR A 237 -11.87 -15.90 -19.18
N ARG A 238 -10.86 -15.07 -19.50
CA ARG A 238 -10.66 -13.76 -18.86
C ARG A 238 -11.75 -12.77 -19.26
N ALA A 239 -12.14 -12.75 -20.53
CA ALA A 239 -13.22 -11.91 -21.06
C ALA A 239 -14.57 -12.23 -20.39
N ARG A 240 -14.97 -13.51 -20.36
CA ARG A 240 -16.19 -13.97 -19.67
C ARG A 240 -16.21 -13.57 -18.20
N ARG A 241 -15.08 -13.70 -17.50
CA ARG A 241 -14.92 -13.27 -16.09
C ARG A 241 -15.03 -11.75 -15.91
N LEU A 242 -14.58 -10.95 -16.89
CA LEU A 242 -14.71 -9.49 -16.84
C LEU A 242 -16.16 -9.06 -17.11
N ALA A 243 -16.81 -9.64 -18.13
CA ALA A 243 -18.23 -9.42 -18.39
C ALA A 243 -19.10 -9.78 -17.17
N ALA A 244 -18.81 -10.90 -16.49
CA ALA A 244 -19.51 -11.30 -15.27
C ALA A 244 -19.28 -10.35 -14.06
N LYS A 245 -18.21 -9.54 -14.05
CA LYS A 245 -18.02 -8.45 -13.05
C LYS A 245 -18.71 -7.15 -13.46
N GLN A 246 -18.95 -6.94 -14.75
CA GLN A 246 -19.53 -5.71 -15.31
C GLN A 246 -21.05 -5.80 -15.50
N ALA A 247 -21.61 -7.02 -15.54
CA ALA A 247 -23.04 -7.24 -15.51
C ALA A 247 -23.63 -6.63 -14.22
N PRO A 248 -24.58 -5.68 -14.32
CA PRO A 248 -25.24 -5.15 -13.13
C PRO A 248 -26.00 -6.28 -12.41
N THR A 249 -26.09 -6.20 -11.09
CA THR A 249 -26.80 -7.17 -10.23
C THR A 249 -28.33 -7.01 -10.34
N ALA A 250 -28.85 -7.24 -11.55
CA ALA A 250 -30.25 -7.08 -11.93
C ALA A 250 -31.18 -8.21 -11.42
N THR A 251 -31.00 -8.62 -10.16
CA THR A 251 -31.93 -9.45 -9.38
C THR A 251 -31.89 -8.97 -7.93
N GLY A 252 -32.78 -8.06 -7.56
CA GLY A 252 -32.82 -7.50 -6.20
C GLY A 252 -33.65 -6.23 -6.01
N ALA A 253 -34.55 -5.89 -6.93
CA ALA A 253 -35.28 -4.63 -6.94
C ALA A 253 -36.75 -4.75 -7.42
N ASP A 254 -37.40 -5.89 -7.19
CA ASP A 254 -38.87 -5.92 -7.07
C ASP A 254 -39.30 -6.95 -6.02
N ALA A 255 -39.57 -6.45 -4.83
CA ALA A 255 -40.09 -7.19 -3.67
C ALA A 255 -40.69 -6.21 -2.65
N ALA A 256 -41.45 -5.21 -3.13
CA ALA A 256 -42.18 -4.30 -2.24
C ALA A 256 -43.36 -5.07 -1.61
N PRO A 257 -43.39 -5.29 -0.27
CA PRO A 257 -44.54 -5.92 0.35
C PRO A 257 -45.71 -4.93 0.31
N ALA A 258 -46.82 -5.34 -0.30
CA ALA A 258 -48.06 -4.58 -0.28
C ALA A 258 -48.61 -4.53 1.16
N SER A 259 -48.23 -3.51 1.93
CA SER A 259 -48.69 -3.35 3.30
C SER A 259 -50.18 -3.00 3.30
N THR A 260 -50.98 -3.93 3.84
CA THR A 260 -52.40 -3.78 4.11
C THR A 260 -52.74 -2.44 4.78
N ALA A 261 -53.72 -1.73 4.24
CA ALA A 261 -54.42 -0.65 4.95
C ALA A 261 -55.72 -1.21 5.55
N VAL A 262 -55.98 -0.93 6.83
CA VAL A 262 -57.19 -1.30 7.59
C VAL A 262 -57.62 -0.06 8.38
N SER A 263 -58.93 0.18 8.40
CA SER A 263 -59.58 1.40 8.94
C SER A 263 -59.26 2.67 8.13
N GLU A 264 -60.13 3.68 8.12
CA GLU A 264 -61.33 3.93 8.94
C GLU A 264 -62.59 4.16 8.10
#